data_AF-A0A1G6RTS3-F1
#
_entry.id   AF-A0A1G6RTS3-F1
#
_cell.length_a   1.000
_cell.length_b   1.000
_cell.length_c   1.000
_cell.angle_alpha   90.00
_cell.angle_beta   90.00
_cell.angle_gamma   90.00
#
_symmetry.space_group_name_H-M   'P 1'
#
loop_
_entity.id
_entity.type
_entity.pdbx_description
1 polymer ?
#
loop_
_entity_poly.entity_id
_entity_poly.type
_entity_poly.pdbx_seq_one_letter_code
_entity_poly.pdbx_strand_id
1 'polypeptide(L)'
;WNEKVHYGLSVNWPVGVGGKGNMGVSNYVKQIKGSIGYVEYAFWLQNHLTNVELQNKAGKWVIPSIAAFKEAAAKAQWAPQNGFCQSLAYQPGVNTWPIVSGTFVLIPKKPTLPHKEAAEFFKWGFAHGDKAAESLGYIPLPQSTKNTISKYLQDNGL
;
A
#
# COMPACT_ATOMS: atom_id res chain seq x y z
N TRP A 1 -5.07 -12.16 -18.18
CA TRP A 1 -5.66 -11.07 -17.36
C TRP A 1 -5.53 -9.71 -18.06
N ASN A 2 -4.30 -9.27 -18.39
CA ASN A 2 -4.01 -7.95 -18.96
C ASN A 2 -4.77 -7.61 -20.26
N GLU A 3 -5.18 -8.60 -21.05
CA GLU A 3 -5.89 -8.37 -22.32
C GLU A 3 -7.41 -8.30 -22.19
N LYS A 4 -7.99 -8.81 -21.09
CA LYS A 4 -9.45 -8.99 -20.94
C LYS A 4 -10.05 -8.20 -19.79
N VAL A 5 -9.40 -8.21 -18.63
CA VAL A 5 -9.92 -7.60 -17.40
C VAL A 5 -9.18 -6.30 -17.06
N HIS A 6 -7.92 -6.19 -17.48
CA HIS A 6 -7.03 -5.05 -17.17
C HIS A 6 -6.88 -4.81 -15.66
N TYR A 7 -6.55 -3.58 -15.26
CA TYR A 7 -6.42 -3.16 -13.86
C TYR A 7 -7.10 -1.80 -13.68
N GLY A 8 -7.58 -1.51 -12.46
CA GLY A 8 -8.25 -0.26 -12.14
C GLY A 8 -8.89 -0.30 -10.75
N LEU A 9 -9.48 0.82 -10.33
CA LEU A 9 -10.23 0.90 -9.06
C LEU A 9 -11.49 0.02 -9.07
N SER A 10 -12.05 -0.20 -10.25
CA SER A 10 -13.13 -1.15 -10.52
C SER A 10 -12.83 -1.85 -11.83
N VAL A 11 -13.14 -3.15 -11.90
CA VAL A 11 -12.99 -3.97 -13.09
C VAL A 11 -14.22 -4.86 -13.26
N ASN A 12 -14.46 -5.31 -14.49
CA ASN A 12 -15.50 -6.29 -14.78
C ASN A 12 -15.02 -7.68 -14.35
N TRP A 13 -15.23 -8.00 -13.08
CA TRP A 13 -14.85 -9.30 -12.50
C TRP A 13 -15.53 -10.45 -13.25
N PRO A 14 -14.77 -11.46 -13.74
CA PRO A 14 -15.37 -12.59 -14.44
C PRO A 14 -16.30 -13.43 -13.54
N VAL A 15 -15.96 -13.56 -12.27
CA VAL A 15 -16.69 -14.33 -11.24
C VAL A 15 -16.41 -13.74 -9.85
N GLY A 16 -17.15 -14.23 -8.86
CA GLY A 16 -16.93 -13.93 -7.44
C GLY A 16 -18.07 -13.14 -6.80
N VAL A 17 -17.95 -12.93 -5.49
CA VAL A 17 -18.90 -12.14 -4.70
C VAL A 17 -18.19 -10.89 -4.19
N GLY A 18 -18.83 -9.72 -4.33
CA GLY A 18 -18.26 -8.45 -3.89
C GLY A 18 -18.37 -8.24 -2.37
N GLY A 19 -17.23 -8.20 -1.68
CA GLY A 19 -17.15 -7.76 -0.29
C GLY A 19 -16.95 -6.25 -0.19
N LYS A 20 -17.71 -5.55 0.67
CA LYS A 20 -17.55 -4.10 0.88
C LYS A 20 -16.28 -3.82 1.68
N GLY A 21 -15.23 -3.35 1.01
CA GLY A 21 -13.94 -3.02 1.61
C GLY A 21 -13.20 -4.24 2.18
N ASN A 22 -12.04 -4.00 2.80
CA ASN A 22 -11.22 -5.08 3.38
C ASN A 22 -11.97 -5.91 4.43
N MET A 23 -12.82 -5.26 5.25
CA MET A 23 -13.62 -5.95 6.26
C MET A 23 -14.63 -6.92 5.63
N GLY A 24 -15.36 -6.48 4.60
CA GLY A 24 -16.33 -7.34 3.91
C GLY A 24 -15.67 -8.54 3.24
N VAL A 25 -14.54 -8.33 2.56
CA VAL A 25 -13.78 -9.42 1.94
C VAL A 25 -13.22 -10.37 3.00
N SER A 26 -12.63 -9.86 4.08
CA SER A 26 -12.11 -10.69 5.18
C SER A 26 -13.20 -11.58 5.80
N ASN A 27 -14.41 -11.03 6.01
CA ASN A 27 -15.53 -11.78 6.56
C ASN A 27 -15.98 -12.92 5.64
N TYR A 28 -16.07 -12.67 4.33
CA TYR A 28 -16.38 -13.72 3.37
C TYR A 28 -15.31 -14.79 3.30
N VAL A 29 -14.03 -14.41 3.32
CA VAL A 29 -12.91 -15.37 3.34
C VAL A 29 -13.00 -16.31 4.56
N LYS A 30 -13.42 -15.78 5.72
CA LYS A 30 -13.62 -16.59 6.93
C LYS A 30 -14.81 -17.54 6.86
N GLN A 31 -15.93 -17.06 6.33
CA GLN A 31 -17.21 -17.78 6.43
C GLN A 31 -17.42 -18.77 5.28
N ILE A 32 -16.90 -18.47 4.10
CA ILE A 32 -17.12 -19.28 2.89
C ILE A 32 -15.99 -20.30 2.76
N LYS A 33 -16.32 -21.57 2.97
CA LYS A 33 -15.37 -22.68 2.84
C LYS A 33 -14.78 -22.73 1.43
N GLY A 34 -13.46 -22.82 1.34
CA GLY A 34 -12.73 -22.91 0.07
C GLY A 34 -12.65 -21.59 -0.71
N SER A 35 -12.99 -20.46 -0.09
CA SER A 35 -12.89 -19.15 -0.72
C SER A 35 -11.45 -18.64 -0.82
N ILE A 36 -11.25 -17.68 -1.72
CA ILE A 36 -10.01 -16.90 -1.87
C ILE A 36 -10.38 -15.43 -2.02
N GLY A 37 -9.62 -14.54 -1.38
CA GLY A 37 -9.81 -13.10 -1.45
C GLY A 37 -8.49 -12.37 -1.28
N TYR A 38 -8.48 -11.08 -1.62
CA TYR A 38 -7.33 -10.20 -1.43
C TYR A 38 -7.69 -9.11 -0.43
N VAL A 39 -6.84 -8.94 0.59
CA VAL A 39 -7.01 -7.93 1.64
C VAL A 39 -5.65 -7.35 2.00
N GLU A 40 -5.66 -6.17 2.58
CA GLU A 40 -4.47 -5.55 3.15
C GLU A 40 -3.93 -6.41 4.33
N TYR A 41 -2.62 -6.38 4.55
CA TYR A 41 -1.93 -7.27 5.48
C TYR A 41 -2.39 -7.10 6.94
N ALA A 42 -2.69 -5.89 7.39
CA ALA A 42 -3.22 -5.68 8.74
C ALA A 42 -4.57 -6.37 8.93
N PHE A 43 -5.44 -6.36 7.91
CA PHE A 43 -6.70 -7.08 7.97
C PHE A 43 -6.47 -8.59 8.02
N TRP A 44 -5.51 -9.12 7.27
CA TRP A 44 -5.11 -10.51 7.35
C TRP A 44 -4.65 -10.90 8.77
N LEU A 45 -3.75 -10.10 9.37
CA LEU A 45 -3.22 -10.29 10.73
C LEU A 45 -4.32 -10.28 11.79
N GLN A 46 -5.12 -9.22 11.83
CA GLN A 46 -6.17 -9.01 12.84
C GLN A 46 -7.28 -10.05 12.74
N ASN A 47 -7.49 -10.61 11.55
CA ASN A 47 -8.52 -11.61 11.31
C ASN A 47 -8.01 -13.05 11.39
N HIS A 48 -6.70 -13.28 11.60
CA HIS A 48 -6.12 -14.63 11.64
C HIS A 48 -6.48 -15.46 10.41
N LEU A 49 -6.42 -14.85 9.22
CA LEU A 49 -6.73 -15.55 7.98
C LEU A 49 -5.59 -16.52 7.61
N THR A 50 -5.89 -17.54 6.80
CA THR A 50 -4.86 -18.45 6.28
C THR A 50 -3.91 -17.73 5.34
N ASN A 51 -2.61 -18.04 5.41
CA ASN A 51 -1.58 -17.49 4.54
C ASN A 51 -1.53 -18.14 3.16
N VAL A 52 -0.93 -17.43 2.20
CA VAL A 52 -0.47 -17.97 0.92
C VAL A 52 1.00 -17.63 0.71
N GLU A 53 1.68 -18.45 -0.07
CA GLU A 53 2.97 -18.10 -0.66
C GLU A 53 2.77 -17.64 -2.09
N LEU A 54 3.52 -16.61 -2.50
CA LEU A 54 3.52 -16.15 -3.88
C LEU A 54 4.93 -16.19 -4.43
N GLN A 55 5.04 -16.58 -5.70
CA GLN A 55 6.30 -16.49 -6.43
C GLN A 55 6.58 -15.03 -6.78
N ASN A 56 7.75 -14.53 -6.39
CA ASN A 56 8.20 -13.20 -6.74
C ASN A 56 8.91 -13.16 -8.10
N LYS A 57 9.33 -11.97 -8.53
CA LYS A 57 9.98 -11.77 -9.83
C LYS A 57 11.31 -12.51 -10.00
N ALA A 58 11.97 -12.89 -8.90
CA ALA A 58 13.19 -13.71 -8.90
C ALA A 58 12.89 -15.23 -8.88
N GLY A 59 11.62 -15.63 -9.00
CA GLY A 59 11.22 -17.04 -9.00
C GLY A 59 11.18 -17.67 -7.60
N LYS A 60 11.30 -16.90 -6.53
CA LYS A 60 11.27 -17.38 -5.14
C LYS A 60 9.86 -17.34 -4.58
N TRP A 61 9.49 -18.40 -3.85
CA TRP A 61 8.25 -18.45 -3.08
C TRP A 61 8.48 -17.71 -1.77
N VAL A 62 7.67 -16.69 -1.51
CA VAL A 62 7.81 -15.79 -0.36
C VAL A 62 6.47 -15.74 0.37
N ILE A 63 6.50 -15.67 1.70
CA ILE A 63 5.33 -15.39 2.55
C ILE A 63 5.18 -13.88 2.79
N PRO A 64 3.96 -13.36 2.98
CA PRO A 64 3.76 -11.94 3.26
C PRO A 64 4.38 -11.58 4.62
N SER A 65 5.28 -10.59 4.63
CA SER A 65 5.93 -10.11 5.85
C SER A 65 6.43 -8.68 5.70
N ILE A 66 6.58 -7.97 6.81
CA ILE A 66 7.12 -6.60 6.85
C ILE A 66 8.49 -6.53 6.17
N ALA A 67 9.36 -7.52 6.37
CA ALA A 67 10.67 -7.57 5.73
C ALA A 67 10.55 -7.67 4.20
N ALA A 68 9.68 -8.57 3.71
CA ALA A 68 9.47 -8.75 2.27
C ALA A 68 8.85 -7.52 1.61
N PHE A 69 7.93 -6.84 2.31
CA PHE A 69 7.36 -5.59 1.84
C PHE A 69 8.42 -4.47 1.84
N LYS A 70 9.27 -4.38 2.87
CA LYS A 70 10.34 -3.38 2.98
C LYS A 70 11.34 -3.53 1.83
N GLU A 71 11.70 -4.77 1.48
CA GLU A 71 12.59 -5.05 0.35
C GLU A 71 12.00 -4.58 -0.99
N ALA A 72 10.70 -4.79 -1.21
CA ALA A 72 10.00 -4.32 -2.41
C ALA A 72 9.89 -2.78 -2.43
N ALA A 73 9.52 -2.17 -1.28
CA ALA A 73 9.39 -0.73 -1.15
C ALA A 73 10.72 0.01 -1.32
N ALA A 74 11.85 -0.60 -0.94
CA ALA A 74 13.18 -0.03 -1.15
C ALA A 74 13.56 0.12 -2.64
N LYS A 75 12.79 -0.48 -3.56
CA LYS A 75 12.98 -0.33 -5.01
C LYS A 75 12.19 0.85 -5.60
N ALA A 76 11.30 1.49 -4.83
CA ALA A 76 10.55 2.64 -5.32
C ALA A 76 11.44 3.86 -5.53
N GLN A 77 11.19 4.56 -6.63
CA GLN A 77 11.77 5.85 -6.95
C GLN A 77 10.69 6.91 -6.82
N TRP A 78 10.43 7.34 -5.58
CA TRP A 78 9.43 8.37 -5.28
C TRP A 78 9.89 9.73 -5.82
N ALA A 79 9.14 10.28 -6.78
CA ALA A 79 9.56 11.46 -7.50
C ALA A 79 8.42 12.49 -7.65
N PRO A 80 8.60 13.76 -7.24
CA PRO A 80 7.53 14.75 -7.34
C PRO A 80 7.02 14.99 -8.77
N GLN A 81 7.88 14.85 -9.77
CA GLN A 81 7.56 15.12 -11.18
C GLN A 81 6.47 14.21 -11.75
N ASN A 82 6.27 13.02 -11.19
CA ASN A 82 5.19 12.11 -11.57
C ASN A 82 4.06 12.06 -10.52
N GLY A 83 4.01 13.04 -9.61
CA GLY A 83 3.06 13.05 -8.49
C GLY A 83 3.32 11.93 -7.48
N PHE A 84 4.57 11.48 -7.35
CA PHE A 84 4.97 10.31 -6.56
C PHE A 84 4.31 9.01 -7.00
N CYS A 85 3.79 8.94 -8.23
CA CYS A 85 3.09 7.78 -8.74
C CYS A 85 4.10 6.69 -9.13
N GLN A 86 4.36 5.77 -8.21
CA GLN A 86 5.32 4.68 -8.37
C GLN A 86 4.64 3.33 -8.16
N SER A 87 4.80 2.42 -9.13
CA SER A 87 4.37 1.03 -8.95
C SER A 87 5.32 0.31 -8.01
N LEU A 88 4.77 -0.35 -7.01
CA LEU A 88 5.48 -1.27 -6.10
C LEU A 88 5.13 -2.74 -6.39
N ALA A 89 4.27 -3.01 -7.37
CA ALA A 89 3.92 -4.36 -7.77
C ALA A 89 5.11 -5.03 -8.47
N TYR A 90 5.35 -6.29 -8.12
CA TYR A 90 6.31 -7.18 -8.78
C TYR A 90 7.73 -6.61 -8.90
N GLN A 91 8.19 -5.93 -7.84
CA GLN A 91 9.56 -5.41 -7.74
C GLN A 91 10.60 -6.54 -7.69
N PRO A 92 11.79 -6.37 -8.30
CA PRO A 92 12.83 -7.40 -8.30
C PRO A 92 13.52 -7.51 -6.94
N GLY A 93 13.94 -8.73 -6.60
CA GLY A 93 14.65 -9.08 -5.38
C GLY A 93 14.31 -10.50 -4.96
N VAL A 94 15.17 -11.11 -4.14
CA VAL A 94 14.99 -12.52 -3.77
C VAL A 94 13.98 -12.71 -2.64
N ASN A 95 13.76 -11.68 -1.81
CA ASN A 95 12.74 -11.71 -0.75
C ASN A 95 11.65 -10.66 -0.94
N THR A 96 11.47 -10.10 -2.15
CA THR A 96 10.37 -9.16 -2.39
C THR A 96 9.03 -9.87 -2.36
N TRP A 97 8.04 -9.25 -1.71
CA TRP A 97 6.64 -9.65 -1.89
C TRP A 97 6.10 -9.06 -3.19
N PRO A 98 5.39 -9.83 -4.04
CA PRO A 98 5.01 -9.38 -5.37
C PRO A 98 3.84 -8.37 -5.40
N ILE A 99 3.07 -8.22 -4.31
CA ILE A 99 1.88 -7.36 -4.27
C ILE A 99 2.03 -6.31 -3.17
N VAL A 100 2.71 -5.20 -3.48
CA VAL A 100 2.90 -4.06 -2.58
C VAL A 100 2.35 -2.80 -3.27
N SER A 101 1.77 -1.89 -2.48
CA SER A 101 1.28 -0.59 -2.97
C SER A 101 1.63 0.52 -1.99
N GLY A 102 1.89 1.71 -2.54
CA GLY A 102 1.80 2.95 -1.78
C GLY A 102 0.33 3.30 -1.51
N THR A 103 0.10 4.07 -0.47
CA THR A 103 -1.17 4.78 -0.25
C THR A 103 -0.90 6.28 -0.33
N PHE A 104 -1.89 7.04 -0.78
CA PHE A 104 -1.71 8.44 -1.11
C PHE A 104 -2.76 9.30 -0.43
N VAL A 105 -2.35 10.50 -0.04
CA VAL A 105 -3.22 11.58 0.39
C VAL A 105 -3.26 12.60 -0.72
N LEU A 106 -4.45 13.06 -1.07
CA LEU A 106 -4.64 14.11 -2.06
C LEU A 106 -4.98 15.41 -1.35
N ILE A 107 -4.17 16.44 -1.57
CA ILE A 107 -4.41 17.80 -1.07
C ILE A 107 -4.65 18.72 -2.26
N PRO A 108 -5.71 19.55 -2.27
CA PRO A 108 -5.97 20.47 -3.37
C PRO A 108 -4.82 21.44 -3.61
N LYS A 109 -4.47 21.68 -4.88
CA LYS A 109 -3.42 22.65 -5.29
C LYS A 109 -3.69 24.09 -4.81
N LYS A 110 -4.96 24.42 -4.54
CA LYS A 110 -5.37 25.67 -3.91
C LYS A 110 -5.87 25.36 -2.49
N PRO A 111 -4.96 25.20 -1.52
CA PRO A 111 -5.34 24.76 -0.19
C PRO A 111 -6.08 25.87 0.57
N THR A 112 -7.10 25.46 1.33
CA THR A 112 -7.75 26.29 2.35
C THR A 112 -7.01 26.06 3.68
N LEU A 113 -7.37 26.79 4.73
CA LEU A 113 -6.76 26.57 6.06
C LEU A 113 -6.89 25.11 6.54
N PRO A 114 -8.06 24.44 6.48
CA PRO A 114 -8.16 23.02 6.83
C PRO A 114 -7.25 22.10 6.02
N HIS A 115 -7.00 22.40 4.73
CA HIS A 115 -6.08 21.61 3.91
C HIS A 115 -4.62 21.75 4.38
N LYS A 116 -4.23 22.93 4.86
CA LYS A 116 -2.89 23.18 5.43
C LYS A 116 -2.73 22.45 6.77
N GLU A 117 -3.74 22.51 7.63
CA GLU A 117 -3.75 21.77 8.91
C GLU A 117 -3.65 20.26 8.69
N ALA A 118 -4.34 19.72 7.68
CA ALA A 118 -4.19 18.33 7.28
C ALA A 118 -2.76 18.00 6.82
N ALA A 119 -2.12 18.88 6.04
CA ALA A 119 -0.72 18.69 5.64
C ALA A 119 0.22 18.67 6.85
N GLU A 120 0.03 19.56 7.82
CA GLU A 120 0.80 19.59 9.07
C GLU A 120 0.60 18.32 9.90
N PHE A 121 -0.62 17.77 9.95
CA PHE A 121 -0.87 16.48 10.58
C PHE A 121 -0.04 15.34 9.94
N PHE A 122 0.04 15.28 8.61
CA PHE A 122 0.87 14.27 7.94
C PHE A 122 2.37 14.51 8.12
N LYS A 123 2.82 15.78 8.16
CA LYS A 123 4.22 16.11 8.50
C LYS A 123 4.58 15.64 9.91
N TRP A 124 3.70 15.89 10.89
CA TRP A 124 3.84 15.35 12.25
C TRP A 124 3.88 13.82 12.25
N GLY A 125 3.00 13.18 11.49
CA GLY A 125 2.97 11.72 11.31
C GLY A 125 4.29 11.16 10.76
N PHE A 126 4.93 11.84 9.80
CA PHE A 126 6.24 11.44 9.30
C PHE A 126 7.37 11.58 10.33
N ALA A 127 7.26 12.52 11.26
CA ALA A 127 8.25 12.74 12.32
C ALA A 127 8.07 11.81 13.53
N HIS A 128 6.83 11.40 13.85
CA HIS A 128 6.51 10.75 15.11
C HIS A 128 5.73 9.41 14.98
N GLY A 129 5.23 9.09 13.79
CA GLY A 129 4.26 8.01 13.58
C GLY A 129 4.85 6.64 13.23
N ASP A 130 6.17 6.53 13.02
CA ASP A 130 6.79 5.30 12.48
C ASP A 130 6.49 4.06 13.32
N LYS A 131 6.63 4.15 14.65
CA LYS A 131 6.34 3.04 15.56
C LYS A 131 4.87 2.61 15.50
N ALA A 132 3.95 3.56 15.38
CA ALA A 132 2.52 3.27 15.28
C ALA A 132 2.21 2.56 13.95
N ALA A 133 2.79 3.03 12.84
CA ALA A 133 2.66 2.39 11.53
C ALA A 133 3.18 0.94 11.56
N GLU A 134 4.37 0.72 12.13
CA GLU A 134 4.95 -0.62 12.25
C GLU A 134 4.11 -1.55 13.13
N SER A 135 3.55 -1.05 14.23
CA SER A 135 2.68 -1.86 15.11
C SER A 135 1.39 -2.33 14.44
N LEU A 136 0.94 -1.60 13.41
CA LEU A 136 -0.23 -1.94 12.60
C LEU A 136 0.13 -2.79 11.37
N GLY A 137 1.41 -3.11 11.18
CA GLY A 137 1.87 -3.89 10.03
C GLY A 137 2.15 -3.07 8.76
N TYR A 138 2.26 -1.74 8.87
CA TYR A 138 2.68 -0.87 7.78
C TYR A 138 4.19 -0.65 7.77
N ILE A 139 4.68 -0.15 6.64
CA ILE A 139 6.09 0.22 6.44
C ILE A 139 6.21 1.73 6.45
N PRO A 140 6.99 2.31 7.38
CA PRO A 140 7.35 3.70 7.31
C PRO A 140 8.11 4.02 6.02
N LEU A 141 7.80 5.17 5.42
CA LEU A 141 8.56 5.65 4.27
C LEU A 141 10.03 5.89 4.66
N PRO A 142 11.00 5.65 3.76
CA PRO A 142 12.39 6.03 4.01
C PRO A 142 12.53 7.52 4.34
N GLN A 143 13.51 7.88 5.18
CA GLN A 143 13.72 9.28 5.59
C GLN A 143 13.96 10.21 4.39
N SER A 144 14.68 9.75 3.38
CA SER A 144 14.88 10.49 2.13
C SER A 144 13.56 10.82 1.44
N THR A 145 12.64 9.87 1.36
CA THR A 145 11.31 10.07 0.79
C THR A 145 10.48 11.05 1.61
N LYS A 146 10.49 10.94 2.94
CA LYS A 146 9.81 11.90 3.84
C LYS A 146 10.32 13.33 3.64
N ASN A 147 11.64 13.49 3.48
CA ASN A 147 12.26 14.79 3.23
C ASN A 147 11.82 15.35 1.86
N THR A 148 11.81 14.52 0.81
CA THR A 148 11.31 14.92 -0.52
C THR A 148 9.85 15.36 -0.48
N ILE A 149 8.97 14.64 0.23
CA ILE A 149 7.57 15.01 0.39
C ILE A 149 7.43 16.32 1.15
N SER A 150 8.17 16.49 2.26
CA SER A 150 8.14 17.70 3.08
C SER A 150 8.55 18.93 2.25
N LYS A 151 9.62 18.80 1.46
CA LYS A 151 10.04 19.85 0.52
C LYS A 151 8.98 20.14 -0.54
N TYR A 152 8.40 19.10 -1.14
CA TYR A 152 7.34 19.26 -2.14
C TYR A 152 6.12 20.01 -1.59
N LEU A 153 5.68 19.69 -0.38
CA LEU A 153 4.58 20.40 0.28
C LEU A 153 4.93 21.88 0.48
N GLN A 154 6.12 22.16 1.03
CA GLN A 154 6.60 23.52 1.24
C GLN A 154 6.64 24.33 -0.06
N ASP A 155 7.20 23.76 -1.12
CA ASP A 155 7.29 24.40 -2.45
C ASP A 155 5.90 24.67 -3.07
N ASN A 156 4.83 24.02 -2.56
CA ASN A 156 3.44 24.20 -2.98
C ASN A 156 2.58 24.96 -1.94
N GLY A 157 3.20 25.62 -0.96
CA GLY A 157 2.49 26.46 0.03
C GLY A 157 1.73 25.67 1.10
N LEU A 158 2.15 24.43 1.34
CA LEU A 158 1.65 23.51 2.36
C LEU A 158 2.67 23.24 3.46
#